data_AF-A0A529PY04-F1
#
_entry.id   AF-A0A529PY04-F1
#
_cell.length_a   1.000
_cell.length_b   1.000
_cell.length_c   1.000
_cell.angle_alpha   90.00
_cell.angle_beta   90.00
_cell.angle_gamma   90.00
#
_symmetry.space_group_name_H-M   'P 1'
#
loop_
_entity.id
_entity.type
_entity.pdbx_description
1 polymer ?
#
loop_
_entity_poly.entity_id
_entity_poly.type
_entity_poly.pdbx_seq_one_letter_code
_entity_poly.pdbx_strand_id
1 'polypeptide(L)'
;VLKLAPELLLGTGLFERVHLSDRVAYLTALADMREGAPKRRLELRIRLPREGSSAADNFRPFNLDLLRGEAERDVFMLVLRENDDVAALREELAEAR
;
A
#
# COMPACT_ATOMS: atom_id res chain seq x y z
N VAL A 1 7.43 8.75 -6.97
CA VAL A 1 6.52 7.92 -6.15
C VAL A 1 7.10 7.63 -4.77
N LEU A 2 7.90 6.56 -4.54
CA LEU A 2 8.27 6.17 -3.17
C LEU A 2 9.56 6.76 -2.59
N LYS A 3 10.45 7.35 -3.42
CA LYS A 3 11.77 7.89 -3.01
C LYS A 3 12.65 6.89 -2.21
N LEU A 4 12.50 5.59 -2.44
CA LEU A 4 13.22 4.50 -1.75
C LEU A 4 14.09 3.73 -2.75
N ALA A 5 15.23 3.25 -2.27
CA ALA A 5 16.00 2.23 -2.97
C ALA A 5 15.20 0.90 -3.01
N PRO A 6 15.12 0.18 -4.14
CA PRO A 6 14.28 -1.01 -4.29
C PRO A 6 14.57 -2.11 -3.26
N GLU A 7 15.82 -2.24 -2.84
CA GLU A 7 16.28 -3.26 -1.90
C GLU A 7 15.59 -3.12 -0.55
N LEU A 8 15.15 -1.91 -0.20
CA LEU A 8 14.43 -1.61 1.03
C LEU A 8 12.96 -2.08 1.01
N LEU A 9 12.47 -2.56 -0.14
CA LEU A 9 11.13 -3.12 -0.29
C LEU A 9 11.12 -4.65 -0.28
N LEU A 10 12.29 -5.29 -0.38
CA LEU A 10 12.43 -6.74 -0.43
C LEU A 10 12.12 -7.40 0.92
N GLY A 11 11.80 -8.70 0.90
CA GLY A 11 11.43 -9.44 2.10
C GLY A 11 10.19 -8.83 2.77
N THR A 12 10.33 -8.36 4.01
CA THR A 12 9.27 -7.66 4.77
C THR A 12 9.28 -6.15 4.56
N GLY A 13 10.20 -5.61 3.76
CA GLY A 13 10.47 -4.18 3.68
C GLY A 13 9.27 -3.32 3.24
N LEU A 14 8.47 -3.80 2.29
CA LEU A 14 7.21 -3.14 1.92
C LEU A 14 6.18 -3.18 3.07
N PHE A 15 6.00 -4.35 3.69
CA PHE A 15 5.03 -4.54 4.79
C PHE A 15 5.36 -3.68 6.02
N GLU A 16 6.63 -3.55 6.38
CA GLU A 16 7.07 -2.71 7.49
C GLU A 16 6.71 -1.23 7.31
N ARG A 17 6.52 -0.79 6.06
CA ARG A 17 6.12 0.57 5.70
C ARG A 17 4.60 0.75 5.65
N VAL A 18 3.80 -0.31 5.69
CA VAL A 18 2.34 -0.23 5.75
C VAL A 18 1.92 0.29 7.13
N HIS A 19 1.09 1.32 7.14
CA HIS A 19 0.52 1.89 8.36
C HIS A 19 -0.19 0.82 9.19
N LEU A 20 -0.04 0.87 10.51
CA LEU A 20 -0.52 -0.20 11.41
C LEU A 20 -1.99 -0.56 11.18
N SER A 21 -2.86 0.45 11.06
CA SER A 21 -4.30 0.26 10.84
C SER A 21 -4.65 -0.41 9.50
N ASP A 22 -3.74 -0.40 8.52
CA ASP A 22 -3.99 -0.93 7.18
C ASP A 22 -3.40 -2.34 7.02
N ARG A 23 -2.60 -2.82 7.99
CA ARG A 23 -1.89 -4.11 7.92
C ARG A 23 -2.83 -5.31 7.84
N VAL A 24 -3.97 -5.26 8.52
CA VAL A 24 -4.96 -6.35 8.46
C VAL A 24 -5.51 -6.47 7.04
N ALA A 25 -5.97 -5.36 6.45
CA ALA A 25 -6.48 -5.35 5.08
C ALA A 25 -5.42 -5.82 4.06
N TYR A 26 -4.17 -5.39 4.24
CA TYR A 26 -3.03 -5.83 3.43
C TYR A 26 -2.81 -7.35 3.51
N LEU A 27 -2.71 -7.91 4.72
CA LEU A 27 -2.47 -9.34 4.92
C LEU A 27 -3.65 -10.20 4.45
N THR A 28 -4.88 -9.72 4.66
CA THR A 28 -6.08 -10.37 4.11
C THR A 28 -6.00 -10.42 2.58
N ALA A 29 -5.70 -9.30 1.92
CA ALA A 29 -5.57 -9.28 0.47
C ALA A 29 -4.48 -10.24 -0.04
N LEU A 30 -3.34 -10.36 0.66
CA LEU A 30 -2.31 -11.35 0.32
C LEU A 30 -2.78 -12.80 0.54
N ALA A 31 -3.55 -13.07 1.60
CA ALA A 31 -4.12 -14.39 1.85
C ALA A 31 -5.11 -14.78 0.75
N ASP A 32 -6.00 -13.86 0.35
CA ASP A 32 -6.91 -14.07 -0.77
C ASP A 32 -6.15 -14.36 -2.08
N MET A 33 -5.09 -13.58 -2.35
CA MET A 33 -4.23 -13.83 -3.50
C MET A 33 -3.66 -15.24 -3.41
N ARG A 34 -3.07 -15.66 -2.28
CA ARG A 34 -2.53 -17.01 -2.08
C ARG A 34 -3.57 -18.11 -2.28
N GLU A 35 -4.83 -17.88 -1.90
CA GLU A 35 -5.94 -18.81 -2.08
C GLU A 35 -6.47 -18.89 -3.53
N GLY A 36 -5.93 -18.07 -4.43
CA GLY A 36 -6.23 -18.14 -5.86
C GLY A 36 -7.06 -16.97 -6.39
N ALA A 37 -7.28 -15.92 -5.60
CA ALA A 37 -7.92 -14.72 -6.13
C ALA A 37 -7.13 -14.18 -7.35
N PRO A 38 -7.82 -13.81 -8.44
CA PRO A 38 -7.15 -13.32 -9.65
C PRO A 38 -6.62 -11.89 -9.47
N LYS A 39 -7.28 -11.11 -8.61
CA LYS A 39 -6.90 -9.74 -8.29
C LYS A 39 -7.45 -9.31 -6.93
N ARG A 40 -6.78 -8.34 -6.30
CA ARG A 40 -7.31 -7.58 -5.15
C ARG A 40 -6.98 -6.10 -5.31
N ARG A 41 -7.87 -5.25 -4.80
CA ARG A 41 -7.65 -3.81 -4.71
C ARG A 41 -7.88 -3.36 -3.28
N LEU A 42 -7.01 -2.50 -2.78
CA LEU A 42 -7.13 -1.91 -1.46
C LEU A 42 -6.50 -0.53 -1.44
N GLU A 43 -6.96 0.30 -0.50
CA GLU A 43 -6.34 1.57 -0.16
C GLU A 43 -5.52 1.36 1.11
N LEU A 44 -4.31 1.88 1.13
CA LEU A 44 -3.46 1.82 2.32
C LEU A 44 -2.51 3.01 2.36
N ARG A 45 -1.94 3.24 3.53
CA ARG A 45 -0.92 4.25 3.73
C ARG A 45 0.47 3.63 3.82
N ILE A 46 1.41 4.18 3.07
CA ILE A 46 2.81 3.75 3.06
C ILE A 46 3.68 4.86 3.63
N ARG A 47 4.58 4.51 4.56
CA ARG A 47 5.59 5.41 5.09
C ARG A 47 6.67 5.68 4.04
N LEU A 48 6.78 6.93 3.63
CA LEU A 48 7.84 7.39 2.73
C LEU A 48 9.03 7.96 3.51
N PRO A 49 10.26 7.91 2.96
CA PRO A 49 11.39 8.65 3.48
C PRO A 49 11.07 10.13 3.63
N ARG A 50 11.69 10.77 4.62
CA ARG A 50 11.59 12.21 4.83
C ARG A 50 12.82 12.92 4.34
N GLU A 51 12.62 14.15 3.91
CA GLU A 51 13.66 15.16 3.85
C GLU A 51 13.50 16.02 5.12
N GLY A 52 14.46 15.97 6.06
CA GLY A 52 14.48 16.80 7.29
C GLY A 52 14.03 16.14 8.61
N SER A 53 13.98 16.92 9.70
CA SER A 53 13.94 16.46 11.12
C SER A 53 12.56 16.48 11.80
N SER A 54 11.47 16.25 11.09
CA SER A 54 10.12 16.22 11.70
C SER A 54 9.78 14.84 12.30
N ALA A 55 9.25 14.84 13.53
CA ALA A 55 9.05 13.65 14.38
C ALA A 55 7.79 12.80 14.07
N ALA A 56 6.80 13.30 13.32
CA ALA A 56 5.49 12.65 13.20
C ALA A 56 5.36 11.84 11.90
N ASP A 57 5.39 10.50 11.83
CA ASP A 57 5.52 9.68 10.59
C ASP A 57 4.95 10.21 9.24
N ASN A 58 5.67 9.99 8.12
CA ASN A 58 5.29 10.46 6.76
C ASN A 58 4.49 9.41 5.97
N PHE A 59 3.28 9.11 6.44
CA PHE A 59 2.38 8.17 5.77
C PHE A 59 1.61 8.85 4.65
N ARG A 60 1.63 8.26 3.45
CA ARG A 60 0.92 8.78 2.27
C ARG A 60 -0.07 7.74 1.72
N PRO A 61 -1.26 8.15 1.27
CA PRO A 61 -2.28 7.25 0.75
C PRO A 61 -1.93 6.72 -0.65
N PHE A 62 -2.11 5.41 -0.84
CA PHE A 62 -1.93 4.74 -2.12
C PHE A 62 -3.10 3.80 -2.41
N ASN A 63 -3.42 3.69 -3.70
CA ASN A 63 -4.18 2.58 -4.23
C ASN A 63 -3.23 1.45 -4.59
N LEU A 64 -3.52 0.26 -4.08
CA LEU A 64 -2.78 -0.96 -4.35
C LEU A 64 -3.63 -1.93 -5.17
N ASP A 65 -3.12 -2.31 -6.35
CA ASP A 65 -3.64 -3.44 -7.11
C ASP A 65 -2.68 -4.63 -6.99
N LEU A 66 -3.22 -5.79 -6.60
CA LEU A 66 -2.56 -7.07 -6.67
C LEU A 66 -3.12 -7.83 -7.88
N LEU A 67 -2.24 -8.32 -8.74
CA LEU A 67 -2.58 -9.01 -9.98
C LEU A 67 -1.84 -10.34 -10.03
N ARG A 68 -2.57 -11.44 -10.20
CA ARG A 68 -1.98 -12.76 -10.35
C ARG A 68 -1.29 -12.88 -11.71
N GLY A 69 -0.09 -13.44 -11.75
CA GLY A 69 0.59 -13.77 -13.00
C GLY A 69 -0.05 -14.97 -13.69
N GLU A 70 -0.10 -14.96 -15.02
CA GLU A 70 -0.60 -16.10 -15.80
C GLU A 70 0.39 -17.28 -15.82
N ALA A 71 1.70 -17.00 -15.76
CA ALA A 71 2.75 -18.00 -15.91
C ALA A 71 3.15 -18.70 -14.59
N GLU A 72 3.16 -17.97 -13.47
CA GLU A 72 3.60 -18.49 -12.17
C GLU A 72 2.52 -18.30 -11.11
N ARG A 73 1.98 -19.40 -10.59
CA ARG A 73 0.87 -19.37 -9.63
C ARG A 73 1.23 -18.77 -8.26
N ASP A 74 2.50 -18.68 -7.91
CA ASP A 74 2.90 -18.17 -6.59
C ASP A 74 3.47 -16.74 -6.67
N VAL A 75 3.53 -16.16 -7.86
CA VAL A 75 3.97 -14.79 -8.09
C VAL A 75 2.79 -13.92 -8.49
N PHE A 76 2.67 -12.78 -7.83
CA PHE A 76 1.72 -11.73 -8.17
C PHE A 76 2.44 -10.40 -8.32
N MET A 77 1.95 -9.60 -9.26
CA MET A 77 2.39 -8.24 -9.50
C MET A 77 1.65 -7.29 -8.59
N LEU A 78 2.38 -6.30 -8.09
CA LEU A 78 1.89 -5.27 -7.21
C LEU A 78 2.02 -3.91 -7.91
N VAL A 79 0.91 -3.20 -8.09
CA VAL A 79 0.88 -1.87 -8.72
C VAL A 79 0.40 -0.86 -7.69
N LEU A 80 1.28 0.09 -7.36
CA LEU A 80 0.96 1.22 -6.48
C LEU A 80 0.69 2.47 -7.30
N ARG A 81 -0.39 3.17 -6.97
CA ARG A 81 -0.74 4.48 -7.52
C ARG A 81 -1.00 5.47 -6.39
N GLU A 82 -0.48 6.68 -6.53
CA GLU A 82 -0.75 7.78 -5.59
C GLU A 82 -2.26 8.04 -5.53
N ASN A 83 -2.78 8.31 -4.33
CA ASN A 83 -4.21 8.52 -4.08
C ASN A 83 -4.48 9.78 -3.24
N ASP A 84 -3.55 10.74 -3.27
CA ASP A 84 -3.59 11.93 -2.41
C ASP A 84 -4.86 12.77 -2.62
N ASP A 85 -5.21 13.08 -3.87
CA ASP A 85 -6.34 13.95 -4.19
C ASP A 85 -7.70 13.32 -3.79
N VAL A 86 -7.87 12.03 -4.06
CA VAL A 86 -9.11 11.31 -3.71
C VAL A 86 -9.22 11.10 -2.21
N ALA A 87 -8.09 10.87 -1.52
CA ALA A 87 -8.06 10.76 -0.07
C ALA A 87 -8.45 12.09 0.60
N ALA A 88 -7.89 13.21 0.13
CA ALA A 88 -8.22 14.53 0.65
C ALA A 88 -9.72 14.86 0.51
N LEU A 89 -10.29 14.61 -0.67
CA LEU A 89 -11.73 14.83 -0.91
C LEU A 89 -12.64 13.96 -0.01
N ARG A 90 -12.19 12.75 0.35
CA ARG A 90 -12.96 11.88 1.27
C ARG A 90 -12.84 12.32 2.72
N GLU A 91 -11.69 12.85 3.12
CA GLU A 91 -11.48 13.41 4.45
C GLU A 91 -12.35 14.66 4.65
N GLU A 92 -12.36 15.58 3.67
CA GLU A 92 -13.25 16.74 3.66
C GLU A 92 -14.73 16.33 3.80
N LEU A 93 -15.16 15.27 3.10
CA LEU A 93 -16.52 14.74 3.21
C LEU A 93 -16.81 14.12 4.59
N ALA A 94 -15.81 13.51 5.23
CA ALA A 94 -15.95 12.90 6.54
C ALA A 94 -16.03 13.95 7.65
N GLU A 95 -15.30 15.06 7.52
CA GLU A 95 -15.35 16.20 8.45
C GLU A 95 -16.63 17.04 8.31
N ALA A 96 -17.28 17.01 7.16
CA ALA A 96 -18.53 17.71 6.90
C ALA A 96 -19.81 17.01 7.45
N ARG A 97 -19.66 15.90 8.18
CA ARG A 97 -20.75 15.13 8.80
C ARG A 97 -20.74 15.26 10.31
#